data_AF-A0A7K4D0H9-F1
#
_entry.id   AF-A0A7K4D0H9-F1
#
_cell.length_a   1.000
_cell.length_b   1.000
_cell.length_c   1.000
_cell.angle_alpha   90.00
_cell.angle_beta   90.00
_cell.angle_gamma   90.00
#
_symmetry.space_group_name_H-M   'P 1'
#
loop_
_entity.id
_entity.type
_entity.pdbx_description
1 polymer ?
#
loop_
_entity_poly.entity_id
_entity_poly.type
_entity_poly.pdbx_seq_one_letter_code
_entity_poly.pdbx_strand_id
1 'polypeptide(L)'
;MNIQKLQSELASIVGGLVEAKGKLQGEVPVADARLSERDPVSRDLLRAHERFKKLLVDLDLIIPDTRGTSTIGASINLEIDPDKILVVTCRNALKEKLDEYQNLILDQVTTGGPLEAQYFRDINPNMPDAAMANIEKKVEKVFAQLLKKVQGKDLIVLLGIAGDKTDQLLLKSKDLVAERTGKPVIVIEADSMQRLSEADMKTLLARAIASP
;
A
#
# COMPACT_ATOMS: atom_id res chain seq x y z
N MET A 1 11.39 -7.27 -22.61
CA MET A 1 12.81 -7.35 -23.04
C MET A 1 13.04 -8.66 -23.79
N ASN A 2 13.88 -8.70 -24.85
CA ASN A 2 14.20 -9.96 -25.56
C ASN A 2 15.23 -10.79 -24.75
N ILE A 3 15.07 -12.12 -24.72
CA ILE A 3 15.88 -13.10 -23.99
C ILE A 3 17.39 -12.92 -24.22
N GLN A 4 17.83 -12.60 -25.43
CA GLN A 4 19.26 -12.38 -25.73
C GLN A 4 19.83 -11.15 -24.99
N LYS A 5 19.03 -10.09 -24.83
CA LYS A 5 19.42 -8.89 -24.09
C LYS A 5 19.48 -9.18 -22.58
N LEU A 6 18.51 -9.94 -22.07
CA LEU A 6 18.48 -10.39 -20.68
C LEU A 6 19.71 -11.24 -20.32
N GLN A 7 20.07 -12.19 -21.19
CA GLN A 7 21.24 -13.04 -21.00
C GLN A 7 22.55 -12.24 -20.98
N SER A 8 22.68 -11.24 -21.85
CA SER A 8 23.85 -10.35 -21.88
C SER A 8 23.98 -9.51 -20.60
N GLU A 9 22.86 -8.95 -20.11
CA GLU A 9 22.86 -8.14 -18.90
C GLU A 9 23.12 -8.97 -17.64
N LEU A 10 22.53 -10.18 -17.54
CA LEU A 10 22.82 -11.12 -16.46
C LEU A 10 24.28 -11.58 -16.47
N ALA A 11 24.84 -11.89 -17.64
CA ALA A 11 26.25 -12.26 -17.76
C ALA A 11 27.18 -11.12 -17.30
N SER A 12 26.84 -9.87 -17.60
CA SER A 12 27.60 -8.71 -17.13
C SER A 12 27.54 -8.53 -15.61
N ILE A 13 26.38 -8.75 -14.99
CA ILE A 13 26.21 -8.68 -13.53
C ILE A 13 27.00 -9.80 -12.85
N VAL A 14 26.88 -11.04 -13.33
CA VAL A 14 27.60 -12.20 -12.80
C VAL A 14 29.12 -12.00 -12.94
N GLY A 15 29.59 -11.48 -14.07
CA GLY A 15 31.00 -11.14 -14.27
C GLY A 15 31.53 -10.17 -13.22
N GLY A 16 30.78 -9.10 -12.93
CA GLY A 16 31.15 -8.12 -11.89
C GLY A 16 31.18 -8.71 -10.48
N LEU A 17 30.24 -9.62 -10.15
CA LEU A 17 30.22 -10.31 -8.86
C LEU A 17 31.38 -11.30 -8.69
N VAL A 18 31.75 -12.00 -9.76
CA VAL A 18 32.91 -12.90 -9.76
C VAL A 18 34.21 -12.12 -9.59
N GLU A 19 34.34 -10.95 -10.23
CA GLU A 19 35.50 -10.08 -10.07
C GLU A 19 35.61 -9.51 -8.65
N ALA A 20 34.48 -9.04 -8.08
CA ALA A 20 34.41 -8.58 -6.69
C ALA A 20 34.77 -9.69 -5.69
N LYS A 21 34.29 -10.93 -5.92
CA LYS A 21 34.65 -12.11 -5.13
C LYS A 21 36.15 -12.42 -5.22
N GLY A 22 36.76 -12.29 -6.40
CA GLY A 22 38.20 -12.46 -6.58
C GLY A 22 39.04 -11.44 -5.80
N LYS A 23 38.55 -10.19 -5.70
CA LYS A 23 39.20 -9.12 -4.93
C LYS A 23 39.10 -9.31 -3.41
N LEU A 24 38.12 -10.08 -2.92
CA LEU A 24 37.90 -10.36 -1.50
C LEU A 24 38.82 -11.45 -0.90
N GLN A 25 39.70 -12.08 -1.68
CA GLN A 25 40.58 -13.19 -1.23
C GLN A 25 39.87 -14.29 -0.39
N GLY A 26 38.56 -14.49 -0.56
CA GLY A 26 37.79 -15.49 0.18
C GLY A 26 37.27 -15.05 1.57
N GLU A 27 37.54 -13.82 2.02
CA GLU A 27 36.90 -13.28 3.21
C GLU A 27 35.51 -12.74 2.85
N VAL A 28 34.46 -13.45 3.26
CA VAL A 28 33.08 -12.98 3.12
C VAL A 28 32.84 -11.92 4.19
N PRO A 29 32.52 -10.66 3.83
CA PRO A 29 32.17 -9.66 4.82
C PRO A 29 30.95 -10.13 5.62
N VAL A 30 31.08 -10.14 6.95
CA VAL A 30 30.00 -10.48 7.88
C VAL A 30 28.83 -9.53 7.65
N ALA A 31 27.59 -10.02 7.79
CA ALA A 31 26.34 -9.37 7.39
C ALA A 31 26.10 -7.94 7.95
N ASP A 32 26.90 -7.48 8.92
CA ASP A 32 26.85 -6.14 9.52
C ASP A 32 27.93 -5.17 9.01
N ALA A 33 28.73 -5.55 8.01
CA ALA A 33 29.67 -4.63 7.38
C ALA A 33 28.91 -3.51 6.65
N ARG A 34 28.86 -2.32 7.26
CA ARG A 34 28.36 -1.09 6.61
C ARG A 34 29.17 -0.89 5.32
N LEU A 35 28.55 -1.17 4.18
CA LEU A 35 29.13 -0.96 2.85
C LEU A 35 29.59 0.50 2.75
N SER A 36 30.90 0.70 2.72
CA SER A 36 31.52 2.02 2.64
C SER A 36 31.83 2.32 1.19
N GLU A 37 31.35 3.45 0.65
CA GLU A 37 31.63 3.88 -0.74
C GLU A 37 33.12 4.11 -1.04
N ARG A 38 33.95 4.12 0.01
CA ARG A 38 35.41 4.28 -0.07
C ARG A 38 36.12 2.97 -0.44
N ASP A 39 35.51 1.82 -0.21
CA ASP A 39 36.09 0.51 -0.53
C ASP A 39 35.76 0.10 -1.98
N PRO A 40 36.76 -0.24 -2.82
CA PRO A 40 36.53 -0.60 -4.22
C PRO A 40 35.64 -1.83 -4.40
N VAL A 41 35.70 -2.80 -3.48
CA VAL A 41 34.84 -4.00 -3.55
C VAL A 41 33.38 -3.65 -3.25
N SER A 42 33.16 -2.90 -2.17
CA SER A 42 31.82 -2.40 -1.80
C SER A 42 31.18 -1.60 -2.94
N ARG A 43 31.97 -0.81 -3.67
CA ARG A 43 31.52 -0.05 -4.84
C ARG A 43 31.11 -0.96 -6.01
N ASP A 44 31.88 -1.99 -6.29
CA ASP A 44 31.56 -2.95 -7.35
C ASP A 44 30.30 -3.76 -7.01
N LEU A 45 30.14 -4.17 -5.75
CA LEU A 45 28.92 -4.82 -5.25
C LEU A 45 27.69 -3.91 -5.32
N LEU A 46 27.81 -2.65 -4.92
CA LEU A 46 26.73 -1.66 -5.05
C LEU A 46 26.33 -1.44 -6.51
N ARG A 47 27.30 -1.37 -7.43
CA ARG A 47 27.03 -1.25 -8.87
C ARG A 47 26.32 -2.48 -9.44
N ALA A 48 26.75 -3.68 -9.03
CA ALA A 48 26.09 -4.92 -9.43
C ALA A 48 24.65 -4.97 -8.88
N HIS A 49 24.45 -4.57 -7.63
CA HIS A 49 23.15 -4.46 -6.99
C HIS A 49 22.20 -3.50 -7.73
N GLU A 50 22.65 -2.29 -8.06
CA GLU A 50 21.85 -1.31 -8.81
C GLU A 50 21.48 -1.79 -10.21
N ARG A 51 22.40 -2.46 -10.91
CA ARG A 51 22.12 -3.07 -12.22
C ARG A 51 21.09 -4.18 -12.10
N PHE A 52 21.21 -5.03 -11.09
CA PHE A 52 20.27 -6.11 -10.84
C PHE A 52 18.88 -5.57 -10.47
N LYS A 53 18.81 -4.54 -9.62
CA LYS A 53 17.57 -3.84 -9.27
C LYS A 53 16.90 -3.28 -10.52
N LYS A 54 17.64 -2.58 -11.38
CA LYS A 54 17.13 -2.05 -12.65
C LYS A 54 16.59 -3.15 -13.57
N LEU A 55 17.31 -4.26 -13.67
CA LEU A 55 16.89 -5.41 -14.49
C LEU A 55 15.60 -6.07 -13.95
N LEU A 56 15.45 -6.13 -12.62
CA LEU A 56 14.23 -6.63 -11.99
C LEU A 56 13.03 -5.68 -12.18
N VAL A 57 13.27 -4.37 -12.20
CA VAL A 57 12.25 -3.36 -12.57
C VAL A 57 11.86 -3.50 -14.04
N ASP A 58 12.84 -3.64 -14.94
CA ASP A 58 12.61 -3.79 -16.39
C ASP A 58 11.89 -5.11 -16.74
N LEU A 59 11.92 -6.10 -15.84
CA LEU A 59 11.20 -7.37 -15.94
C LEU A 59 9.87 -7.38 -15.17
N ASP A 60 9.50 -6.27 -14.53
CA ASP A 60 8.31 -6.14 -13.68
C ASP A 60 8.29 -7.13 -12.49
N LEU A 61 9.48 -7.58 -12.06
CA LEU A 61 9.67 -8.52 -10.96
C LEU A 61 9.90 -7.81 -9.61
N ILE A 62 10.23 -6.51 -9.64
CA ILE A 62 10.33 -5.64 -8.46
C ILE A 62 9.78 -4.25 -8.80
N ILE A 63 8.95 -3.70 -7.93
CA ILE A 63 8.61 -2.27 -7.94
C ILE A 63 9.73 -1.52 -7.24
N PRO A 64 10.37 -0.51 -7.86
CA PRO A 64 11.47 0.21 -7.22
C PRO A 64 10.94 0.96 -6.00
N ASP A 65 11.36 0.53 -4.82
CA ASP A 65 11.14 1.27 -3.59
C ASP A 65 11.82 2.65 -3.74
N THR A 66 10.99 3.68 -3.87
CA THR A 66 11.41 5.08 -4.04
C THR A 66 11.80 5.72 -2.70
N ARG A 67 11.75 4.98 -1.60
CA ARG A 67 12.19 5.47 -0.29
C ARG A 67 13.41 4.68 0.15
N GLY A 68 14.57 5.33 -0.01
CA GLY A 68 15.78 4.89 0.66
C GLY A 68 15.54 4.86 2.16
N THR A 69 15.44 3.67 2.73
CA THR A 69 15.99 3.24 4.03
C THR A 69 15.71 1.76 4.19
N SER A 70 16.76 0.96 4.09
CA SER A 70 17.03 -0.26 4.87
C SER A 70 15.88 -0.85 5.68
N THR A 71 15.31 -1.95 5.18
CA THR A 71 15.23 -3.20 5.96
C THR A 71 15.10 -4.37 4.98
N ILE A 72 16.09 -5.26 5.06
CA ILE A 72 16.06 -6.61 4.50
C ILE A 72 14.91 -7.37 5.15
N GLY A 73 14.18 -8.16 4.36
CA GLY A 73 13.44 -9.30 4.89
C GLY A 73 11.93 -9.14 4.91
N ALA A 74 11.33 -9.22 3.73
CA ALA A 74 10.32 -10.22 3.36
C ALA A 74 9.58 -9.68 2.15
N SER A 75 9.89 -10.21 0.97
CA SER A 75 8.91 -10.24 -0.10
C SER A 75 7.80 -11.16 0.39
N ILE A 76 6.90 -10.63 1.21
CA ILE A 76 5.67 -11.31 1.56
C ILE A 76 4.87 -11.29 0.27
N ASN A 77 4.99 -12.34 -0.54
CA ASN A 77 3.96 -12.72 -1.50
C ASN A 77 2.74 -13.15 -0.69
N LEU A 78 2.12 -12.19 0.01
CA LEU A 78 0.79 -12.33 0.53
C LEU A 78 -0.08 -12.31 -0.71
N GLU A 79 -0.63 -13.47 -1.05
CA GLU A 79 -1.62 -13.61 -2.09
C GLU A 79 -2.86 -12.83 -1.61
N ILE A 80 -2.98 -11.59 -2.07
CA ILE A 80 -4.14 -10.74 -1.79
C ILE A 80 -5.27 -11.29 -2.64
N ASP A 81 -6.32 -11.80 -2.01
CA ASP A 81 -7.58 -12.11 -2.68
C ASP A 81 -8.48 -10.86 -2.67
N PRO A 82 -8.61 -10.12 -3.80
CA PRO A 82 -9.36 -8.88 -3.85
C PRO A 82 -10.86 -9.10 -3.62
N ASP A 83 -11.38 -10.30 -3.95
CA ASP A 83 -12.79 -10.64 -3.81
C ASP A 83 -13.19 -10.79 -2.33
N LYS A 84 -12.22 -10.95 -1.43
CA LYS A 84 -12.43 -11.01 0.03
C LYS A 84 -12.29 -9.67 0.71
N ILE A 85 -11.92 -8.61 -0.01
CA ILE A 85 -11.65 -7.29 0.54
C ILE A 85 -12.75 -6.32 0.12
N LEU A 86 -13.20 -5.50 1.08
CA LEU A 86 -14.06 -4.36 0.84
C LEU A 86 -13.34 -3.07 1.20
N VAL A 87 -13.16 -2.17 0.24
CA VAL A 87 -12.60 -0.84 0.50
C VAL A 87 -13.70 0.16 0.77
N VAL A 88 -13.52 0.98 1.80
CA VAL A 88 -14.43 2.06 2.19
C VAL A 88 -13.67 3.38 2.15
N THR A 89 -14.22 4.36 1.44
CA THR A 89 -13.63 5.69 1.31
C THR A 89 -14.67 6.80 1.46
N CYS A 90 -14.25 8.01 1.83
CA CYS A 90 -15.12 9.18 1.84
C CYS A 90 -15.36 9.78 0.45
N ARG A 91 -14.47 9.51 -0.53
CA ARG A 91 -14.36 10.31 -1.75
C ARG A 91 -14.62 9.50 -3.00
N ASN A 92 -15.45 10.04 -3.90
CA ASN A 92 -15.65 9.45 -5.23
C ASN A 92 -14.36 9.48 -6.05
N ALA A 93 -13.51 10.50 -5.91
CA ALA A 93 -12.24 10.56 -6.63
C ALA A 93 -11.29 9.41 -6.26
N LEU A 94 -11.29 8.95 -5.00
CA LEU A 94 -10.53 7.76 -4.61
C LEU A 94 -11.14 6.50 -5.23
N LYS A 95 -12.48 6.39 -5.24
CA LYS A 95 -13.17 5.29 -5.89
C LYS A 95 -12.83 5.21 -7.38
N GLU A 96 -12.95 6.32 -8.09
CA GLU A 96 -12.61 6.43 -9.51
C GLU A 96 -11.15 6.03 -9.76
N LYS A 97 -10.24 6.46 -8.87
CA LYS A 97 -8.82 6.08 -8.97
C LYS A 97 -8.58 4.59 -8.82
N LEU A 98 -9.29 3.93 -7.90
CA LEU A 98 -9.20 2.47 -7.72
C LEU A 98 -9.84 1.72 -8.89
N ASP A 99 -10.91 2.26 -9.48
CA ASP A 99 -11.57 1.69 -10.67
C ASP A 99 -10.67 1.72 -11.92
N GLU A 100 -9.64 2.58 -11.95
CA GLU A 100 -8.63 2.62 -13.03
C GLU A 100 -7.64 1.44 -12.99
N TYR A 101 -7.57 0.72 -11.87
CA TYR A 101 -6.62 -0.38 -11.71
C TYR A 101 -7.04 -1.60 -12.54
N GLN A 102 -6.09 -2.18 -13.26
CA GLN A 102 -6.38 -3.28 -14.19
C GLN A 102 -6.20 -4.64 -13.54
N ASN A 103 -5.25 -4.78 -12.62
CA ASN A 103 -4.92 -6.06 -11.98
C ASN A 103 -5.22 -6.06 -10.48
N LEU A 104 -6.06 -5.14 -10.01
CA LEU A 104 -6.55 -5.05 -8.63
C LEU A 104 -7.98 -4.53 -8.61
N ILE A 105 -8.93 -5.42 -8.85
CA ILE A 105 -10.35 -5.08 -8.82
C ILE A 105 -10.84 -5.22 -7.38
N LEU A 106 -11.09 -4.09 -6.73
CA LEU A 106 -11.57 -4.07 -5.35
C LEU A 106 -13.03 -3.69 -5.30
N ASP A 107 -13.79 -4.42 -4.49
CA ASP A 107 -15.13 -4.00 -4.14
C ASP A 107 -15.07 -2.78 -3.23
N GLN A 108 -15.94 -1.81 -3.50
CA GLN A 108 -15.84 -0.48 -2.90
C GLN A 108 -17.18 0.06 -2.39
N VAL A 109 -17.10 0.88 -1.34
CA VAL A 109 -18.20 1.71 -0.81
C VAL A 109 -17.68 3.14 -0.61
N THR A 110 -18.39 4.12 -1.16
CA THR A 110 -18.16 5.52 -0.84
C THR A 110 -19.19 6.01 0.17
N THR A 111 -18.74 6.53 1.29
CA THR A 111 -19.60 7.02 2.37
C THR A 111 -20.06 8.47 2.14
N GLY A 112 -19.27 9.26 1.40
CA GLY A 112 -19.51 10.67 1.17
C GLY A 112 -19.36 11.53 2.45
N GLY A 113 -18.58 11.06 3.42
CA GLY A 113 -18.29 11.72 4.69
C GLY A 113 -17.91 10.72 5.81
N PRO A 114 -17.71 11.19 7.04
CA PRO A 114 -17.45 10.30 8.17
C PRO A 114 -18.63 9.36 8.44
N LEU A 115 -18.39 8.26 9.17
CA LEU A 115 -19.42 7.28 9.52
C LEU A 115 -20.08 7.53 10.87
N GLU A 116 -19.80 8.67 11.50
CA GLU A 116 -20.47 9.11 12.72
C GLU A 116 -21.04 10.50 12.52
N ALA A 117 -22.29 10.70 12.93
CA ALA A 117 -22.95 12.00 12.78
C ALA A 117 -22.20 13.10 13.55
N GLN A 118 -21.67 12.80 14.73
CA GLN A 118 -20.91 13.75 15.55
C GLN A 118 -19.71 14.34 14.80
N TYR A 119 -18.99 13.55 14.00
CA TYR A 119 -17.85 14.03 13.22
C TYR A 119 -18.24 15.10 12.19
N PHE A 120 -19.50 15.16 11.75
CA PHE A 120 -19.96 16.27 10.92
C PHE A 120 -20.05 17.59 11.69
N ARG A 121 -20.33 17.56 13.00
CA ARG A 121 -20.22 18.75 13.87
C ARG A 121 -18.77 19.15 14.07
N ASP A 122 -17.85 18.19 14.17
CA ASP A 122 -16.41 18.50 14.29
C ASP A 122 -15.87 19.20 13.04
N ILE A 123 -16.44 18.89 11.87
CA ILE A 123 -16.15 19.58 10.61
C ILE A 123 -16.84 20.95 10.56
N ASN A 124 -18.13 21.03 10.94
CA ASN A 124 -18.91 22.26 10.96
C ASN A 124 -19.68 22.43 12.29
N PRO A 125 -19.09 23.13 13.28
CA PRO A 125 -19.67 23.26 14.63
C PRO A 125 -21.02 23.99 14.66
N ASN A 126 -21.30 24.84 13.67
CA ASN A 126 -22.53 25.64 13.60
C ASN A 126 -23.67 24.92 12.87
N MET A 127 -23.58 23.60 12.68
CA MET A 127 -24.57 22.83 11.95
C MET A 127 -25.92 22.79 12.70
N PRO A 128 -27.05 23.13 12.04
CA PRO A 128 -28.37 23.07 12.67
C PRO A 128 -28.79 21.63 13.02
N ASP A 129 -29.55 21.46 14.09
CA ASP A 129 -30.02 20.14 14.54
C ASP A 129 -30.88 19.41 13.47
N ALA A 130 -31.67 20.16 12.70
CA ALA A 130 -32.44 19.59 11.58
C ALA A 130 -31.54 19.00 10.48
N ALA A 131 -30.36 19.59 10.24
CA ALA A 131 -29.39 19.05 9.29
C ALA A 131 -28.70 17.79 9.86
N MET A 132 -28.43 17.78 11.16
CA MET A 132 -27.88 16.63 11.86
C MET A 132 -28.78 15.39 11.78
N ALA A 133 -30.10 15.55 11.97
CA ALA A 133 -31.05 14.45 11.83
C ALA A 133 -31.05 13.84 10.41
N ASN A 134 -30.79 14.65 9.38
CA ASN A 134 -30.66 14.15 8.00
C ASN A 134 -29.33 13.42 7.79
N ILE A 135 -28.26 13.86 8.43
CA ILE A 135 -26.95 13.20 8.40
C ILE A 135 -27.01 11.85 9.09
N GLU A 136 -27.66 11.74 10.26
CA GLU A 136 -27.88 10.47 10.95
C GLU A 136 -28.57 9.46 10.04
N LYS A 137 -29.66 9.87 9.37
CA LYS A 137 -30.34 9.03 8.38
C LYS A 137 -29.44 8.63 7.21
N LYS A 138 -28.54 9.52 6.77
CA LYS A 138 -27.57 9.23 5.69
C LYS A 138 -26.54 8.22 6.15
N VAL A 139 -25.99 8.37 7.36
CA VAL A 139 -25.04 7.45 7.99
C VAL A 139 -25.66 6.06 8.11
N GLU A 140 -26.89 5.94 8.61
CA GLU A 140 -27.57 4.64 8.70
C GLU A 140 -27.81 4.00 7.33
N LYS A 141 -28.16 4.79 6.30
CA LYS A 141 -28.26 4.27 4.92
C LYS A 141 -26.94 3.75 4.40
N VAL A 142 -25.84 4.45 4.67
CA VAL A 142 -24.49 4.02 4.27
C VAL A 142 -24.11 2.73 5.00
N PHE A 143 -24.39 2.61 6.31
CA PHE A 143 -24.17 1.37 7.04
C PHE A 143 -25.01 0.21 6.50
N ALA A 144 -26.27 0.44 6.15
CA ALA A 144 -27.10 -0.59 5.52
C ALA A 144 -26.52 -1.07 4.17
N GLN A 145 -25.90 -0.17 3.39
CA GLN A 145 -25.21 -0.53 2.16
C GLN A 145 -23.90 -1.28 2.44
N LEU A 146 -23.13 -0.83 3.42
CA LEU A 146 -21.91 -1.48 3.88
C LEU A 146 -22.19 -2.92 4.31
N LEU A 147 -23.21 -3.14 5.14
CA LEU A 147 -23.64 -4.45 5.63
C LEU A 147 -24.06 -5.40 4.51
N LYS A 148 -24.60 -4.88 3.40
CA LYS A 148 -24.92 -5.70 2.22
C LYS A 148 -23.65 -6.08 1.45
N LYS A 149 -22.74 -5.13 1.24
CA LYS A 149 -21.52 -5.35 0.46
C LYS A 149 -20.43 -6.14 1.19
N VAL A 150 -20.47 -6.15 2.52
CA VAL A 150 -19.52 -6.92 3.33
C VAL A 150 -19.86 -8.42 3.38
N GLN A 151 -21.04 -8.83 2.89
CA GLN A 151 -21.39 -10.25 2.81
C GLN A 151 -20.42 -10.97 1.88
N GLY A 152 -19.81 -12.05 2.38
CA GLY A 152 -18.78 -12.81 1.64
C GLY A 152 -17.38 -12.18 1.64
N LYS A 153 -17.21 -11.02 2.28
CA LYS A 153 -15.92 -10.37 2.49
C LYS A 153 -15.34 -10.78 3.83
N ASP A 154 -14.02 -10.93 3.88
CA ASP A 154 -13.29 -11.32 5.09
C ASP A 154 -12.66 -10.11 5.77
N LEU A 155 -12.41 -9.02 5.03
CA LEU A 155 -11.72 -7.83 5.51
C LEU A 155 -12.35 -6.54 4.99
N ILE A 156 -12.43 -5.53 5.86
CA ILE A 156 -12.74 -4.15 5.47
C ILE A 156 -11.47 -3.30 5.54
N VAL A 157 -11.26 -2.47 4.53
CA VAL A 157 -10.16 -1.51 4.45
C VAL A 157 -10.75 -0.11 4.44
N LEU A 158 -10.48 0.68 5.47
CA LEU A 158 -10.78 2.11 5.45
C LEU A 158 -9.60 2.83 4.76
N LEU A 159 -9.86 3.45 3.61
CA LEU A 159 -8.86 4.14 2.80
C LEU A 159 -9.08 5.65 2.85
N GLY A 160 -8.04 6.38 3.28
CA GLY A 160 -8.03 7.84 3.37
C GLY A 160 -6.73 8.47 2.90
N ILE A 161 -6.75 9.78 2.61
CA ILE A 161 -5.56 10.57 2.31
C ILE A 161 -5.02 11.24 3.57
N ALA A 162 -3.70 11.20 3.72
CA ALA A 162 -3.00 11.85 4.81
C ALA A 162 -3.25 13.36 4.84
N GLY A 163 -3.50 13.88 6.04
CA GLY A 163 -3.75 15.30 6.26
C GLY A 163 -5.16 15.80 5.88
N ASP A 164 -6.01 14.96 5.29
CA ASP A 164 -7.40 15.36 5.02
C ASP A 164 -8.33 15.12 6.20
N LYS A 165 -8.90 16.20 6.75
CA LYS A 165 -9.74 16.13 7.97
C LYS A 165 -10.92 15.16 7.85
N THR A 166 -11.55 15.05 6.68
CA THR A 166 -12.73 14.19 6.50
C THR A 166 -12.32 12.73 6.46
N ASP A 167 -11.25 12.44 5.72
CA ASP A 167 -10.72 11.09 5.62
C ASP A 167 -10.23 10.61 6.99
N GLN A 168 -9.53 11.45 7.76
CA GLN A 168 -9.09 11.13 9.12
C GLN A 168 -10.26 10.77 10.06
N LEU A 169 -11.41 11.43 9.92
CA LEU A 169 -12.60 11.13 10.72
C LEU A 169 -13.24 9.79 10.30
N LEU A 170 -13.18 9.42 9.03
CA LEU A 170 -13.53 8.06 8.60
C LEU A 170 -12.58 7.03 9.19
N LEU A 171 -11.27 7.25 9.13
CA LEU A 171 -10.28 6.31 9.66
C LEU A 171 -10.44 6.09 11.17
N LYS A 172 -10.83 7.13 11.92
CA LYS A 172 -11.21 7.03 13.34
C LYS A 172 -12.45 6.18 13.60
N SER A 173 -13.32 6.02 12.61
CA SER A 173 -14.53 5.18 12.72
C SER A 173 -14.23 3.68 12.66
N LYS A 174 -12.95 3.26 12.65
CA LYS A 174 -12.50 1.86 12.56
C LYS A 174 -13.26 0.92 13.52
N ASP A 175 -13.27 1.27 14.80
CA ASP A 175 -13.83 0.39 15.84
C ASP A 175 -15.36 0.27 15.70
N LEU A 176 -16.03 1.39 15.41
CA LEU A 176 -17.47 1.40 15.12
C LEU A 176 -17.80 0.52 13.91
N VAL A 177 -17.01 0.61 12.84
CA VAL A 177 -17.21 -0.20 11.64
C VAL A 177 -17.00 -1.68 11.96
N ALA A 178 -15.96 -2.02 12.74
CA ALA A 178 -15.68 -3.39 13.14
C ALA A 178 -16.83 -3.96 13.99
N GLU A 179 -17.31 -3.19 14.97
CA GLU A 179 -18.44 -3.55 15.83
C GLU A 179 -19.72 -3.78 15.02
N ARG A 180 -20.10 -2.82 14.17
CA ARG A 180 -21.38 -2.91 13.43
C ARG A 180 -21.37 -3.98 12.35
N THR A 181 -20.22 -4.30 11.76
CA THR A 181 -20.12 -5.29 10.68
C THR A 181 -19.70 -6.68 11.15
N GLY A 182 -19.11 -6.80 12.34
CA GLY A 182 -18.53 -8.05 12.84
C GLY A 182 -17.34 -8.54 12.01
N LYS A 183 -16.66 -7.63 11.30
CA LYS A 183 -15.52 -7.95 10.42
C LYS A 183 -14.26 -7.23 10.88
N PRO A 184 -13.08 -7.83 10.66
CA PRO A 184 -11.83 -7.12 10.90
C PRO A 184 -11.76 -5.90 9.97
N VAL A 185 -11.32 -4.79 10.55
CA VAL A 185 -11.14 -3.52 9.84
C VAL A 185 -9.69 -3.11 9.95
N ILE A 186 -9.06 -2.83 8.83
CA ILE A 186 -7.75 -2.20 8.78
C ILE A 186 -7.86 -0.80 8.18
N VAL A 187 -6.90 0.03 8.52
CA VAL A 187 -6.80 1.41 8.04
C VAL A 187 -5.59 1.52 7.14
N ILE A 188 -5.80 2.07 5.95
CA ILE A 188 -4.73 2.46 5.04
C ILE A 188 -4.81 3.96 4.82
N GLU A 189 -3.71 4.63 5.12
CA GLU A 189 -3.53 6.05 4.88
C GLU A 189 -2.53 6.24 3.75
N ALA A 190 -2.97 6.86 2.67
CA ALA A 190 -2.13 7.17 1.51
C ALA A 190 -1.65 8.63 1.58
N ASP A 191 -0.36 8.86 1.31
CA ASP A 191 0.21 10.21 1.40
C ASP A 191 -0.45 11.20 0.41
N SER A 192 -0.79 10.73 -0.80
CA SER A 192 -1.57 11.50 -1.75
C SER A 192 -2.25 10.61 -2.78
N MET A 193 -3.37 11.08 -3.32
CA MET A 193 -4.12 10.39 -4.36
C MET A 193 -3.33 10.26 -5.67
N GLN A 194 -2.55 11.29 -6.03
CA GLN A 194 -1.75 11.29 -7.26
C GLN A 194 -0.62 10.28 -7.22
N ARG A 195 -0.14 9.93 -6.02
CA ARG A 195 0.94 8.97 -5.80
C ARG A 195 0.44 7.57 -5.50
N LEU A 196 -0.87 7.35 -5.36
CA LEU A 196 -1.43 6.03 -5.09
C LEU A 196 -1.53 5.24 -6.40
N SER A 197 -0.46 4.53 -6.76
CA SER A 197 -0.48 3.57 -7.87
C SER A 197 -1.07 2.22 -7.45
N GLU A 198 -1.41 1.38 -8.42
CA GLU A 198 -1.88 0.01 -8.16
C GLU A 198 -0.85 -0.81 -7.36
N ALA A 199 0.43 -0.64 -7.70
CA ALA A 199 1.57 -1.26 -7.02
C ALA A 199 1.68 -0.81 -5.56
N ASP A 200 1.50 0.49 -5.30
CA ASP A 200 1.49 1.03 -3.95
C ASP A 200 0.32 0.47 -3.14
N MET A 201 -0.87 0.39 -3.74
CA MET A 201 -2.05 -0.16 -3.08
C MET A 201 -1.87 -1.63 -2.70
N LYS A 202 -1.31 -2.46 -3.59
CA LYS A 202 -0.95 -3.87 -3.29
C LYS A 202 0.02 -3.95 -2.11
N THR A 203 1.04 -3.10 -2.11
CA THR A 203 2.05 -3.05 -1.05
C THR A 203 1.42 -2.65 0.29
N LEU A 204 0.56 -1.63 0.28
CA LEU A 204 -0.14 -1.15 1.48
C LEU A 204 -1.08 -2.22 2.04
N LEU A 205 -1.84 -2.90 1.18
CA LEU A 205 -2.70 -4.02 1.57
C LEU A 205 -1.91 -5.18 2.16
N ALA A 206 -0.84 -5.62 1.49
CA ALA A 206 0.01 -6.70 1.98
C ALA A 206 0.60 -6.37 3.36
N ARG A 207 1.11 -5.15 3.56
CA ARG A 207 1.65 -4.70 4.84
C ARG A 207 0.59 -4.64 5.94
N ALA A 208 -0.59 -4.12 5.63
CA ALA A 208 -1.67 -3.97 6.58
C ALA A 208 -2.29 -5.33 6.98
N ILE A 209 -2.30 -6.31 6.08
CA ILE A 209 -2.75 -7.69 6.39
C ILE A 209 -1.69 -8.43 7.21
N ALA A 210 -0.40 -8.20 6.94
CA ALA A 210 0.71 -8.83 7.67
C ALA A 210 0.91 -8.32 9.10
N SER A 211 0.36 -7.13 9.42
CA SER A 211 0.55 -6.44 10.70
C SER A 211 -0.76 -6.43 11.49
N PRO A 212 -1.13 -7.53 12.18
CA PRO A 212 -2.36 -7.62 12.96
C PRO A 212 -2.39 -6.64 14.14
#